data_AF-A0A923DUA0-F1
#
_entry.id   AF-A0A923DUA0-F1
#
_cell.length_a   1.000
_cell.length_b   1.000
_cell.length_c   1.000
_cell.angle_alpha   90.00
_cell.angle_beta   90.00
_cell.angle_gamma   90.00
#
_symmetry.space_group_name_H-M   'P 1'
#
loop_
_entity.id
_entity.type
_entity.pdbx_description
1 polymer ?
#
loop_
_entity_poly.entity_id
_entity_poly.type
_entity_poly.pdbx_seq_one_letter_code
_entity_poly.pdbx_strand_id
1 'polypeptide(L)'
;MTPQEFKLIEKDIKRYLRMNKIRKVLHLQLEQTFDDFDKIINIWNVKTEKGAWWVAEGRYAPMNLYPQDAFYFSVDEVYSFHLGITQRLEKDHNMSKGILDEIPLDLEQVHEIRRKLTLAADKVHIGMEPEEMQAIGLTCREALIALGNELTKRNPVIVAEKELKKADFKGIAYAFIEEYAPDQKNATLRNHARKMTDMAWSYASEIVHSSHKNFPDVKICIIMAATTVSIFENLFMKYLGFDHDPRCPECGSMGIEVYHSKKEDELIEHCTKCEFDNVVKIESIHKKGLKF
;
A
#
# COMPACT_ATOMS: atom_id res chain seq x y z
N MET A 1 20.50 -26.03 1.80
CA MET A 1 21.13 -24.70 1.71
C MET A 1 22.43 -24.81 0.93
N THR A 2 22.60 -24.00 -0.12
CA THR A 2 23.84 -23.94 -0.91
C THR A 2 24.91 -23.07 -0.22
N PRO A 3 26.22 -23.23 -0.55
CA PRO A 3 27.26 -22.37 0.01
C PRO A 3 27.10 -20.88 -0.31
N GLN A 4 26.43 -20.55 -1.42
CA GLN A 4 26.14 -19.16 -1.80
C GLN A 4 25.01 -18.58 -0.94
N GLU A 5 23.93 -19.34 -0.73
CA GLU A 5 22.82 -18.97 0.16
C GLU A 5 23.30 -18.73 1.59
N PHE A 6 24.17 -19.62 2.11
CA PHE A 6 24.74 -19.49 3.44
C PHE A 6 25.48 -18.15 3.62
N LYS A 7 26.34 -17.77 2.66
CA LYS A 7 27.09 -16.51 2.72
C LYS A 7 26.19 -15.27 2.67
N LEU A 8 25.08 -15.34 1.92
CA LEU A 8 24.12 -14.26 1.84
C LEU A 8 23.38 -14.08 3.18
N ILE A 9 22.88 -15.18 3.75
CA ILE A 9 22.18 -15.17 5.04
C ILE A 9 23.13 -14.67 6.15
N GLU A 10 24.38 -15.11 6.16
CA GLU A 10 25.38 -14.65 7.12
C GLU A 10 25.59 -13.12 7.05
N LYS A 11 25.65 -12.57 5.83
CA LYS A 11 25.76 -11.11 5.61
C LYS A 11 24.52 -10.39 6.15
N ASP A 12 23.34 -10.97 5.98
CA ASP A 12 22.08 -10.42 6.43
C ASP A 12 21.95 -10.43 7.95
N ILE A 13 22.31 -11.53 8.61
CA ILE A 13 22.36 -11.63 10.07
C ILE A 13 23.32 -10.57 10.63
N LYS A 14 24.53 -10.43 10.06
CA LYS A 14 25.50 -9.40 10.47
C LYS A 14 24.98 -7.97 10.26
N ARG A 15 24.21 -7.73 9.21
CA ARG A 15 23.55 -6.43 8.97
C ARG A 15 22.47 -6.17 10.03
N TYR A 16 21.63 -7.15 10.31
CA TYR A 16 20.55 -7.06 11.29
C TYR A 16 21.09 -6.84 12.72
N LEU A 17 22.15 -7.53 13.10
CA LEU A 17 22.84 -7.33 14.40
C LEU A 17 23.37 -5.90 14.55
N ARG A 18 23.96 -5.33 13.49
CA ARG A 18 24.46 -3.94 13.51
C ARG A 18 23.34 -2.92 13.74
N MET A 19 22.17 -3.13 13.14
CA MET A 19 20.97 -2.30 13.38
C MET A 19 20.54 -2.36 14.85
N ASN A 20 20.69 -3.54 15.48
CA ASN A 20 20.43 -3.76 16.90
C ASN A 20 21.60 -3.37 17.83
N LYS A 21 22.55 -2.55 17.35
CA LYS A 21 23.72 -2.06 18.10
C LYS A 21 24.64 -3.19 18.63
N ILE A 22 24.66 -4.34 17.96
CA ILE A 22 25.58 -5.46 18.22
C ILE A 22 26.59 -5.50 17.08
N ARG A 23 27.85 -5.16 17.36
CA ARG A 23 28.86 -4.94 16.31
C ARG A 23 29.80 -6.13 16.14
N LYS A 24 30.21 -6.77 17.24
CA LYS A 24 31.17 -7.88 17.19
C LYS A 24 30.48 -9.24 17.36
N VAL A 25 30.55 -10.04 16.29
CA VAL A 25 30.15 -11.44 16.28
C VAL A 25 31.40 -12.30 16.49
N LEU A 26 31.37 -13.14 17.52
CA LEU A 26 32.45 -14.05 17.89
C LEU A 26 32.25 -15.44 17.27
N HIS A 27 31.00 -15.89 17.20
CA HIS A 27 30.60 -17.18 16.64
C HIS A 27 29.26 -17.05 15.94
N LEU A 28 29.09 -17.72 14.81
CA LEU A 28 27.84 -17.80 14.06
C LEU A 28 27.74 -19.18 13.44
N GLN A 29 26.70 -19.92 13.77
CA GLN A 29 26.49 -21.29 13.30
C GLN A 29 25.00 -21.55 13.11
N LEU A 30 24.65 -22.26 12.03
CA LEU A 30 23.30 -22.78 11.85
C LEU A 30 23.13 -23.96 12.82
N GLU A 31 22.14 -23.87 13.71
CA GLU A 31 21.88 -24.90 14.71
C GLU A 31 20.86 -25.91 14.19
N GLN A 32 19.74 -25.42 13.63
CA GLN A 32 18.67 -26.27 13.11
C GLN A 32 17.86 -25.55 12.04
N THR A 33 17.29 -26.33 11.12
CA THR A 33 16.30 -25.87 10.16
C THR A 33 14.99 -26.61 10.41
N PHE A 34 13.90 -25.86 10.50
CA PHE A 34 12.54 -26.38 10.58
C PHE A 34 11.83 -26.16 9.24
N ASP A 35 11.02 -27.12 8.85
CA ASP A 35 10.21 -27.11 7.64
C ASP A 35 8.80 -27.58 7.99
N ASP A 36 7.95 -26.63 8.40
CA ASP A 36 6.55 -26.87 8.77
C ASP A 36 5.65 -25.80 8.13
N PHE A 37 4.39 -26.14 7.84
CA PHE A 37 3.38 -25.21 7.31
C PHE A 37 3.82 -24.42 6.06
N ASP A 38 4.53 -25.07 5.13
CA ASP A 38 5.12 -24.45 3.93
C ASP A 38 6.12 -23.31 4.24
N LYS A 39 6.70 -23.31 5.44
CA LYS A 39 7.71 -22.34 5.89
C LYS A 39 9.00 -23.04 6.28
N ILE A 40 10.08 -22.54 5.72
CA ILE A 40 11.43 -22.92 6.11
C ILE A 40 11.99 -21.84 7.03
N ILE A 41 12.26 -22.21 8.29
CA ILE A 41 12.83 -21.34 9.31
C ILE A 41 14.15 -21.94 9.79
N ASN A 42 15.21 -21.16 9.70
CA ASN A 42 16.55 -21.48 10.17
C ASN A 42 16.79 -20.80 11.52
N ILE A 43 17.24 -21.56 12.51
CA ILE A 43 17.68 -21.04 13.81
C ILE A 43 19.20 -21.08 13.87
N TRP A 44 19.78 -19.89 14.05
CA TRP A 44 21.22 -19.68 14.12
C TRP A 44 21.66 -19.37 15.55
N ASN A 45 22.74 -20.01 15.98
CA ASN A 45 23.42 -19.73 17.23
C ASN A 45 24.48 -18.65 17.02
N VAL A 46 24.29 -17.49 17.66
CA VAL A 46 25.17 -16.33 17.50
C VAL A 46 25.74 -15.90 18.84
N LYS A 47 27.06 -15.99 18.99
CA LYS A 47 27.78 -15.46 20.16
C LYS A 47 28.40 -14.13 19.82
N THR A 48 28.25 -13.16 20.72
CA THR A 48 28.66 -11.78 20.51
C THR A 48 29.39 -11.26 21.74
N GLU A 49 29.98 -10.07 21.63
CA GLU A 49 30.59 -9.39 22.78
C GLU A 49 29.59 -9.02 23.89
N LYS A 50 28.28 -9.00 23.58
CA LYS A 50 27.21 -8.60 24.50
C LYS A 50 26.39 -9.76 25.05
N GLY A 51 26.69 -10.99 24.64
CA GLY A 51 25.92 -12.18 25.02
C GLY A 51 25.69 -13.13 23.84
N ALA A 52 24.86 -14.14 24.08
CA ALA A 52 24.51 -15.16 23.11
C ALA A 52 23.03 -15.04 22.70
N TRP A 53 22.77 -15.27 21.42
CA TRP A 53 21.48 -15.05 20.79
C TRP A 53 21.12 -16.22 19.90
N TRP A 54 19.84 -16.55 19.87
CA TRP A 54 19.23 -17.29 18.78
C TRP A 54 18.73 -16.31 17.74
N VAL A 55 19.10 -16.49 16.47
CA VAL A 55 18.57 -15.71 15.35
C VAL A 55 17.68 -16.62 14.53
N ALA A 56 16.39 -16.29 14.49
CA ALA A 56 15.44 -16.94 13.61
C ALA A 56 15.39 -16.19 12.28
N GLU A 57 15.55 -16.91 11.18
CA GLU A 57 15.55 -16.38 9.82
C GLU A 57 14.72 -17.31 8.93
N GLY A 58 13.94 -16.75 8.00
CA GLY A 58 13.20 -17.55 7.03
C GLY A 58 12.73 -16.72 5.85
N ARG A 59 12.51 -17.37 4.71
CA ARG A 59 12.15 -16.74 3.43
C ARG A 59 10.83 -15.93 3.47
N TYR A 60 9.95 -16.27 4.41
CA TYR A 60 8.64 -15.65 4.61
C TYR A 60 8.35 -15.32 6.08
N ALA A 61 9.41 -15.27 6.90
CA ALA A 61 9.34 -14.97 8.31
C ALA A 61 10.29 -13.79 8.62
N PRO A 62 9.84 -12.76 9.34
CA PRO A 62 10.71 -11.65 9.72
C PRO A 62 11.90 -12.17 10.54
N MET A 63 13.11 -11.69 10.25
CA MET A 63 14.29 -12.05 11.05
C MET A 63 14.17 -11.46 12.46
N ASN A 64 14.40 -12.27 13.50
CA ASN A 64 14.30 -11.86 14.90
C ASN A 64 15.45 -12.40 15.76
N LEU A 65 15.77 -11.65 16.81
CA LEU A 65 16.79 -11.96 17.82
C LEU A 65 16.13 -12.40 19.13
N TYR A 66 16.60 -13.52 19.68
CA TYR A 66 16.13 -14.05 20.97
C TYR A 66 17.32 -14.26 21.92
N PRO A 67 17.32 -13.65 23.12
CA PRO A 67 18.42 -13.82 24.07
C PRO A 67 18.43 -15.22 24.68
N GLN A 68 19.62 -15.82 24.84
CA GLN A 68 19.80 -17.15 25.43
C GLN A 68 19.80 -17.17 26.96
N ASP A 69 19.87 -16.01 27.62
CA ASP A 69 20.25 -15.88 29.03
C ASP A 69 19.06 -15.82 30.02
N ALA A 70 17.81 -15.80 29.55
CA ALA A 70 16.67 -15.66 30.44
C ALA A 70 15.37 -16.37 30.04
N PHE A 71 15.07 -16.49 28.73
CA PHE A 71 13.73 -16.90 28.29
C PHE A 71 13.68 -18.04 27.26
N TYR A 72 14.82 -18.37 26.62
CA TYR A 72 14.86 -19.36 25.54
C TYR A 72 16.12 -20.21 25.67
N PHE A 73 15.96 -21.41 26.22
CA PHE A 73 17.06 -22.34 26.53
C PHE A 73 17.30 -23.33 25.39
N SER A 74 16.30 -23.57 24.53
CA SER A 74 16.41 -24.48 23.40
C SER A 74 16.01 -23.86 22.06
N VAL A 75 16.47 -24.50 21.00
CA VAL A 75 16.12 -24.17 19.61
C VAL A 75 14.62 -24.34 19.35
N ASP A 76 14.00 -25.37 19.92
CA ASP A 76 12.56 -25.65 19.78
C ASP A 76 11.67 -24.59 20.45
N GLU A 77 12.10 -24.06 21.60
CA GLU A 77 11.39 -22.98 22.29
C GLU A 77 11.38 -21.69 21.46
N VAL A 78 12.54 -21.33 20.90
CA VAL A 78 12.67 -20.19 20.01
C VAL A 78 11.83 -20.36 18.77
N TYR A 79 11.91 -21.53 18.13
CA TYR A 79 11.14 -21.84 16.94
C TYR A 79 9.64 -21.73 17.20
N SER A 80 9.13 -22.36 18.27
CA SER A 80 7.72 -22.34 18.64
C SER A 80 7.21 -20.93 18.92
N PHE A 81 8.00 -20.14 19.65
CA PHE A 81 7.65 -18.75 19.95
C PHE A 81 7.68 -17.87 18.70
N HIS A 82 8.70 -18.04 17.86
CA HIS A 82 8.83 -17.33 16.59
C HIS A 82 7.68 -17.66 15.65
N LEU A 83 7.34 -18.94 15.49
CA LEU A 83 6.20 -19.40 14.71
C LEU A 83 4.89 -18.78 15.22
N GLY A 84 4.70 -18.72 16.54
CA GLY A 84 3.52 -18.07 17.13
C GLY A 84 3.44 -16.57 16.85
N ILE A 85 4.56 -15.84 16.84
CA ILE A 85 4.59 -14.42 16.46
C ILE A 85 4.28 -14.27 14.96
N THR A 86 4.94 -15.05 14.11
CA THR A 86 4.76 -14.94 12.65
C THR A 86 3.34 -15.29 12.24
N GLN A 87 2.71 -16.29 12.88
CA GLN A 87 1.30 -16.60 12.67
C GLN A 87 0.37 -15.45 13.09
N ARG A 88 0.67 -14.73 14.17
CA ARG A 88 -0.14 -13.56 14.59
C ARG A 88 0.04 -12.37 13.65
N LEU A 89 1.26 -12.07 13.23
CA LEU A 89 1.55 -11.04 12.23
C LEU A 89 0.89 -11.38 10.88
N GLU A 90 0.95 -12.65 10.48
CA GLU A 90 0.25 -13.12 9.29
C GLU A 90 -1.25 -13.06 9.44
N LYS A 91 -1.82 -13.33 10.62
CA LYS A 91 -3.25 -13.17 10.84
C LYS A 91 -3.67 -11.70 10.68
N ASP A 92 -2.87 -10.74 11.15
CA ASP A 92 -3.14 -9.32 10.95
C ASP A 92 -2.99 -8.90 9.48
N HIS A 93 -2.10 -9.54 8.72
CA HIS A 93 -1.94 -9.32 7.27
C HIS A 93 -2.89 -10.13 6.38
N ASN A 94 -3.43 -11.25 6.88
CA ASN A 94 -4.28 -12.23 6.18
C ASN A 94 -5.65 -12.39 6.85
N MET A 95 -6.13 -11.40 7.60
CA MET A 95 -7.55 -11.30 7.96
C MET A 95 -8.33 -11.14 6.65
N SER A 96 -8.64 -12.29 6.04
CA SER A 96 -9.37 -12.51 4.79
C SER A 96 -9.16 -11.39 3.77
N LYS A 97 -8.16 -11.51 2.88
CA LYS A 97 -8.06 -10.63 1.71
C LYS A 97 -9.36 -10.73 0.91
N GLY A 98 -10.27 -9.80 1.17
CA GLY A 98 -11.53 -9.67 0.47
C GLY A 98 -11.28 -9.12 -0.92
N ILE A 99 -12.34 -9.05 -1.72
CA ILE A 99 -12.33 -8.50 -3.09
C ILE A 99 -11.69 -7.10 -3.15
N LEU A 100 -11.64 -6.37 -2.03
CA LEU A 100 -11.17 -5.00 -1.94
C LEU A 100 -9.77 -4.82 -1.36
N ASP A 101 -9.17 -5.83 -0.72
CA ASP A 101 -7.83 -5.70 -0.15
C ASP A 101 -6.72 -5.72 -1.22
N GLU A 102 -7.09 -6.03 -2.47
CA GLU A 102 -6.24 -5.87 -3.65
C GLU A 102 -6.24 -4.43 -4.19
N ILE A 103 -7.12 -3.55 -3.68
CA ILE A 103 -7.27 -2.16 -4.14
C ILE A 103 -6.81 -1.22 -3.01
N PRO A 104 -5.83 -0.33 -3.25
CA PRO A 104 -5.35 0.58 -2.21
C PRO A 104 -6.42 1.64 -1.92
N LEU A 105 -7.08 1.50 -0.76
CA LEU A 105 -8.13 2.38 -0.22
C LEU A 105 -7.70 2.84 1.18
N ASP A 106 -6.55 3.49 1.28
CA ASP A 106 -5.83 3.71 2.55
C ASP A 106 -5.92 5.15 3.08
N LEU A 107 -6.67 6.05 2.43
CA LEU A 107 -6.83 7.40 2.96
C LEU A 107 -7.97 7.46 3.99
N GLU A 108 -7.66 8.05 5.15
CA GLU A 108 -8.56 8.11 6.30
C GLU A 108 -9.92 8.74 5.96
N GLN A 109 -9.91 9.67 5.00
CA GLN A 109 -11.05 10.47 4.57
C GLN A 109 -12.07 9.69 3.71
N VAL A 110 -11.74 8.48 3.22
CA VAL A 110 -12.70 7.62 2.50
C VAL A 110 -13.03 6.33 3.24
N HIS A 111 -12.62 6.21 4.51
CA HIS A 111 -12.87 5.00 5.33
C HIS A 111 -14.34 4.61 5.36
N GLU A 112 -15.27 5.57 5.42
CA GLU A 112 -16.71 5.26 5.42
C GLU A 112 -17.15 4.61 4.10
N ILE A 113 -16.61 5.08 2.98
CA ILE A 113 -16.90 4.55 1.62
C ILE A 113 -16.30 3.16 1.49
N ARG A 114 -15.05 2.97 1.89
CA ARG A 114 -14.38 1.67 1.93
C ARG A 114 -15.18 0.69 2.79
N ARG A 115 -15.56 1.07 4.01
CA ARG A 115 -16.36 0.23 4.90
C ARG A 115 -17.67 -0.21 4.26
N LYS A 116 -18.38 0.69 3.56
CA LYS A 116 -19.60 0.33 2.82
C LYS A 116 -19.33 -0.72 1.75
N LEU A 117 -18.27 -0.55 0.96
CA LEU A 117 -17.90 -1.51 -0.08
C LEU A 117 -17.42 -2.84 0.50
N THR A 118 -16.68 -2.84 1.61
CA THR A 118 -16.25 -4.07 2.31
C THR A 118 -17.45 -4.86 2.81
N LEU A 119 -18.40 -4.19 3.48
CA LEU A 119 -19.64 -4.83 3.92
C LEU A 119 -20.49 -5.36 2.75
N ALA A 120 -20.41 -4.74 1.57
CA ALA A 120 -21.06 -5.26 0.38
C ALA A 120 -20.35 -6.52 -0.12
N ALA A 121 -19.01 -6.51 -0.17
CA ALA A 121 -18.18 -7.64 -0.55
C ALA A 121 -18.39 -8.86 0.37
N ASP A 122 -18.49 -8.65 1.68
CA ASP A 122 -18.72 -9.71 2.67
C ASP A 122 -20.06 -10.42 2.50
N LYS A 123 -21.05 -9.75 1.89
CA LYS A 123 -22.37 -10.32 1.58
C LYS A 123 -22.39 -11.15 0.29
N VAL A 124 -21.36 -11.03 -0.55
CA VAL A 124 -21.30 -11.71 -1.84
C VAL A 124 -21.06 -13.20 -1.63
N HIS A 125 -22.01 -14.02 -2.08
CA HIS A 125 -21.89 -15.48 -2.02
C HIS A 125 -22.52 -16.16 -3.25
N ILE A 126 -22.15 -17.41 -3.50
CA ILE A 126 -22.74 -18.19 -4.61
C ILE A 126 -24.17 -18.55 -4.22
N GLY A 127 -25.11 -18.40 -5.16
CA GLY A 127 -26.53 -18.73 -4.94
C GLY A 127 -27.37 -17.56 -4.41
N MET A 128 -26.83 -16.34 -4.42
CA MET A 128 -27.61 -15.13 -4.11
C MET A 128 -28.87 -15.02 -4.96
N GLU A 129 -29.95 -14.56 -4.35
CA GLU A 129 -31.18 -14.22 -5.06
C GLU A 129 -31.03 -12.86 -5.78
N PRO A 130 -31.81 -12.61 -6.85
CA PRO A 130 -31.73 -11.37 -7.62
C PRO A 130 -31.87 -10.10 -6.76
N GLU A 131 -32.74 -10.08 -5.76
CA GLU A 131 -32.94 -8.94 -4.85
C GLU A 131 -31.70 -8.65 -4.00
N GLU A 132 -30.98 -9.69 -3.58
CA GLU A 132 -29.72 -9.53 -2.84
C GLU A 132 -28.64 -8.92 -3.74
N MET A 133 -28.57 -9.36 -5.01
CA MET A 133 -27.65 -8.80 -6.00
C MET A 133 -27.96 -7.32 -6.28
N GLN A 134 -29.24 -6.98 -6.44
CA GLN A 134 -29.71 -5.60 -6.62
C GLN A 134 -29.34 -4.72 -5.42
N ALA A 135 -29.47 -5.24 -4.20
CA ALA A 135 -29.06 -4.52 -2.98
C ALA A 135 -27.55 -4.24 -2.94
N ILE A 136 -26.72 -5.15 -3.45
CA ILE A 136 -25.27 -4.89 -3.60
C ILE A 136 -25.02 -3.80 -4.66
N GLY A 137 -25.71 -3.85 -5.80
CA GLY A 137 -25.65 -2.79 -6.80
C GLY A 137 -26.03 -1.42 -6.23
N LEU A 138 -27.07 -1.36 -5.39
CA LEU A 138 -27.50 -0.14 -4.71
C LEU A 138 -26.41 0.37 -3.76
N THR A 139 -25.81 -0.54 -2.98
CA THR A 139 -24.70 -0.20 -2.08
C THR A 139 -23.51 0.39 -2.85
N CYS A 140 -23.18 -0.16 -4.03
CA CYS A 140 -22.14 0.38 -4.90
C CYS A 140 -22.49 1.79 -5.40
N ARG A 141 -23.73 2.05 -5.81
CA ARG A 141 -24.17 3.40 -6.21
C ARG A 141 -24.11 4.40 -5.06
N GLU A 142 -24.53 4.00 -3.87
CA GLU A 142 -24.44 4.84 -2.67
C GLU A 142 -22.99 5.16 -2.29
N ALA A 143 -22.07 4.21 -2.47
CA ALA A 143 -20.65 4.43 -2.24
C ALA A 143 -20.09 5.48 -3.22
N LEU A 144 -20.47 5.42 -4.50
CA LEU A 144 -20.10 6.43 -5.50
C LEU A 144 -20.70 7.81 -5.16
N ILE A 145 -21.98 7.89 -4.75
CA ILE A 145 -22.57 9.16 -4.30
C ILE A 145 -21.85 9.70 -3.07
N ALA A 146 -21.49 8.84 -2.11
CA ALA A 146 -20.72 9.23 -0.93
C ALA A 146 -19.34 9.78 -1.32
N LEU A 147 -18.67 9.19 -2.32
CA LEU A 147 -17.45 9.75 -2.90
C LEU A 147 -17.70 11.16 -3.47
N GLY A 148 -18.74 11.35 -4.29
CA GLY A 148 -19.09 12.68 -4.82
C GLY A 148 -19.35 13.72 -3.72
N ASN A 149 -20.04 13.33 -2.65
CA ASN A 149 -20.25 14.18 -1.49
C ASN A 149 -18.94 14.54 -0.79
N GLU A 150 -18.03 13.58 -0.62
CA GLU A 150 -16.74 13.82 0.02
C GLU A 150 -15.85 14.73 -0.83
N LEU A 151 -15.83 14.53 -2.14
CA LEU A 151 -15.17 15.46 -3.07
C LEU A 151 -15.75 16.88 -2.93
N THR A 152 -17.08 17.02 -2.93
CA THR A 152 -17.75 18.32 -2.76
C THR A 152 -17.36 19.03 -1.46
N LYS A 153 -17.15 18.30 -0.36
CA LYS A 153 -16.67 18.89 0.90
C LYS A 153 -15.26 19.46 0.77
N ARG A 154 -14.38 18.81 -0.01
CA ARG A 154 -12.98 19.25 -0.20
C ARG A 154 -12.90 20.55 -0.99
N ASN A 155 -13.75 20.72 -1.99
CA ASN A 155 -13.81 21.97 -2.75
C ASN A 155 -15.27 22.29 -3.17
N PRO A 156 -16.01 23.03 -2.34
CA PRO A 156 -17.40 23.37 -2.64
C PRO A 156 -17.53 24.42 -3.75
N VAL A 157 -16.47 25.20 -4.00
CA VAL A 157 -16.46 26.28 -5.01
C VAL A 157 -16.63 25.71 -6.40
N ILE A 158 -15.89 24.64 -6.74
CA ILE A 158 -15.96 23.97 -8.05
C ILE A 158 -17.39 23.49 -8.37
N VAL A 159 -18.10 22.99 -7.36
CA VAL A 159 -19.46 22.48 -7.51
C VAL A 159 -20.46 23.62 -7.70
N ALA A 160 -20.27 24.72 -6.97
CA ALA A 160 -21.10 25.91 -7.08
C ALA A 160 -20.94 26.62 -8.44
N GLU A 161 -19.69 26.79 -8.91
CA GLU A 161 -19.39 27.42 -10.20
C GLU A 161 -19.99 26.69 -11.39
N LYS A 162 -20.10 25.36 -11.30
CA LYS A 162 -20.66 24.51 -12.35
C LYS A 162 -22.13 24.19 -12.16
N GLU A 163 -22.79 24.79 -11.17
CA GLU A 163 -24.21 24.59 -10.83
C GLU A 163 -24.62 23.10 -10.69
N LEU A 164 -23.70 22.28 -10.18
CA LEU A 164 -23.91 20.83 -10.11
C LEU A 164 -24.83 20.45 -8.95
N LYS A 165 -25.78 19.55 -9.22
CA LYS A 165 -26.67 19.00 -8.18
C LYS A 165 -25.89 18.04 -7.29
N LYS A 166 -26.19 18.01 -5.98
CA LYS A 166 -25.58 17.05 -5.04
C LYS A 166 -25.72 15.58 -5.46
N ALA A 167 -26.80 15.23 -6.18
CA ALA A 167 -27.03 13.88 -6.67
C ALA A 167 -26.36 13.57 -8.02
N ASP A 168 -25.77 14.57 -8.68
CA ASP A 168 -25.06 14.39 -9.95
C ASP A 168 -23.62 13.92 -9.71
N PHE A 169 -23.50 12.66 -9.29
CA PHE A 169 -22.20 12.04 -9.03
C PHE A 169 -21.23 12.21 -10.22
N LYS A 170 -21.70 11.97 -11.45
CA LYS A 170 -20.83 12.01 -12.63
C LYS A 170 -20.34 13.41 -12.93
N GLY A 171 -21.22 14.41 -12.86
CA GLY A 171 -20.82 15.82 -13.02
C GLY A 171 -19.78 16.24 -11.99
N ILE A 172 -20.01 15.89 -10.72
CA ILE A 172 -19.06 16.18 -9.62
C ILE A 172 -17.72 15.47 -9.88
N ALA A 173 -17.74 14.17 -10.14
CA ALA A 173 -16.55 13.38 -10.43
C ALA A 173 -15.72 13.99 -11.58
N TYR A 174 -16.38 14.45 -12.66
CA TYR A 174 -15.69 15.04 -13.81
C TYR A 174 -15.04 16.37 -13.49
N ALA A 175 -15.68 17.19 -12.65
CA ALA A 175 -15.11 18.44 -12.20
C ALA A 175 -13.83 18.21 -11.37
N PHE A 176 -13.85 17.23 -10.47
CA PHE A 176 -12.67 16.89 -9.66
C PHE A 176 -11.56 16.18 -10.44
N ILE A 177 -11.88 15.42 -11.49
CA ILE A 177 -10.86 14.86 -12.40
C ILE A 177 -10.10 15.98 -13.14
N GLU A 178 -10.78 17.06 -13.53
CA GLU A 178 -10.12 18.23 -14.13
C GLU A 178 -9.26 18.97 -13.11
N GLU A 179 -9.77 19.16 -11.89
CA GLU A 179 -9.05 19.85 -10.81
C GLU A 179 -7.79 19.10 -10.37
N TYR A 180 -7.89 17.79 -10.13
CA TYR A 180 -6.78 17.01 -9.58
C TYR A 180 -5.69 16.66 -10.60
N ALA A 181 -6.01 16.70 -11.89
CA ALA A 181 -5.06 16.39 -12.94
C ALA A 181 -5.06 17.49 -14.00
N PRO A 182 -4.60 18.71 -13.64
CA PRO A 182 -4.57 19.84 -14.56
C PRO A 182 -3.61 19.58 -15.72
N ASP A 183 -3.61 20.46 -16.71
CA ASP A 183 -2.73 20.45 -17.88
C ASP A 183 -2.97 19.38 -18.95
N GLN A 184 -2.46 19.67 -20.15
CA GLN A 184 -2.60 18.79 -21.32
C GLN A 184 -1.86 17.46 -21.16
N LYS A 185 -0.79 17.42 -20.36
CA LYS A 185 -0.01 16.20 -20.10
C LYS A 185 -0.85 15.11 -19.43
N ASN A 186 -1.90 15.50 -18.69
CA ASN A 186 -2.79 14.58 -18.00
C ASN A 186 -4.07 14.24 -18.80
N ALA A 187 -4.21 14.71 -20.05
CA ALA A 187 -5.44 14.53 -20.83
C ALA A 187 -5.88 13.06 -20.97
N THR A 188 -4.92 12.17 -21.24
CA THR A 188 -5.18 10.73 -21.36
C THR A 188 -5.62 10.12 -20.02
N LEU A 189 -4.95 10.50 -18.92
CA LEU A 189 -5.31 10.06 -17.58
C LEU A 189 -6.73 10.49 -17.20
N ARG A 190 -7.09 11.76 -17.46
CA ARG A 190 -8.44 12.28 -17.24
C ARG A 190 -9.49 11.48 -18.03
N ASN A 191 -9.20 11.16 -19.29
CA ASN A 191 -10.10 10.36 -20.12
C ASN A 191 -10.34 8.95 -19.53
N HIS A 192 -9.29 8.27 -19.07
CA HIS A 192 -9.43 6.96 -18.43
C HIS A 192 -10.21 7.04 -17.11
N ALA A 193 -9.93 8.02 -16.26
CA ALA A 193 -10.65 8.23 -15.01
C ALA A 193 -12.16 8.48 -15.24
N ARG A 194 -12.51 9.28 -16.26
CA ARG A 194 -13.92 9.49 -16.65
C ARG A 194 -14.59 8.20 -17.11
N LYS A 195 -13.93 7.45 -17.99
CA LYS A 195 -14.47 6.17 -18.49
C LYS A 195 -14.71 5.19 -17.34
N MET A 196 -13.79 5.09 -16.39
CA MET A 196 -13.97 4.23 -15.22
C MET A 196 -15.17 4.70 -14.37
N THR A 197 -15.29 6.01 -14.15
CA THR A 197 -16.44 6.60 -13.44
C THR A 197 -17.78 6.27 -14.13
N ASP A 198 -17.85 6.43 -15.46
CA ASP A 198 -19.03 6.10 -16.26
C ASP A 198 -19.36 4.60 -16.19
N MET A 199 -18.36 3.72 -16.33
CA MET A 199 -18.53 2.27 -16.28
C MET A 199 -19.04 1.83 -14.90
N ALA A 200 -18.41 2.30 -13.82
CA ALA A 200 -18.82 1.94 -12.46
C ALA A 200 -20.24 2.41 -12.16
N TRP A 201 -20.58 3.65 -12.51
CA TRP A 201 -21.93 4.18 -12.30
C TRP A 201 -23.00 3.43 -13.12
N SER A 202 -22.72 3.19 -14.40
CA SER A 202 -23.67 2.57 -15.32
C SER A 202 -23.89 1.10 -14.97
N TYR A 203 -22.81 0.36 -14.72
CA TYR A 203 -22.89 -1.05 -14.37
C TYR A 203 -23.56 -1.27 -13.01
N ALA A 204 -23.27 -0.43 -12.01
CA ALA A 204 -24.00 -0.48 -10.74
C ALA A 204 -25.50 -0.18 -10.91
N SER A 205 -25.86 0.71 -11.84
CA SER A 205 -27.27 0.98 -12.19
C SER A 205 -27.92 -0.22 -12.88
N GLU A 206 -27.21 -0.91 -13.79
CA GLU A 206 -27.72 -2.13 -14.43
C GLU A 206 -27.96 -3.25 -13.42
N ILE A 207 -27.07 -3.44 -12.44
CA ILE A 207 -27.23 -4.46 -11.40
C ILE A 207 -28.52 -4.21 -10.60
N VAL A 208 -28.78 -2.97 -10.21
CA VAL A 208 -29.99 -2.57 -9.44
C VAL A 208 -31.29 -2.85 -10.20
N HIS A 209 -31.27 -2.78 -11.53
CA HIS A 209 -32.48 -2.88 -12.35
C HIS A 209 -32.64 -4.23 -13.06
N SER A 210 -31.72 -5.18 -12.84
CA SER A 210 -31.72 -6.47 -13.52
C SER A 210 -32.03 -7.61 -12.56
N SER A 211 -32.89 -8.53 -12.99
CA SER A 211 -33.19 -9.79 -12.29
C SER A 211 -32.38 -10.99 -12.82
N HIS A 212 -31.43 -10.75 -13.73
CA HIS A 212 -30.70 -11.80 -14.47
C HIS A 212 -29.19 -11.77 -14.28
N LYS A 213 -28.70 -10.89 -13.41
CA LYS A 213 -27.28 -10.79 -13.08
C LYS A 213 -26.90 -11.98 -12.20
N ASN A 214 -25.61 -12.33 -12.22
CA ASN A 214 -25.08 -13.46 -11.49
C ASN A 214 -23.99 -13.04 -10.51
N PHE A 215 -23.51 -14.00 -9.72
CA PHE A 215 -22.44 -13.79 -8.74
C PHE A 215 -21.20 -13.07 -9.32
N PRO A 216 -20.63 -13.50 -10.48
CA PRO A 216 -19.56 -12.74 -11.13
C PRO A 216 -19.91 -11.28 -11.45
N ASP A 217 -21.11 -11.01 -11.95
CA ASP A 217 -21.53 -9.64 -12.30
C ASP A 217 -21.48 -8.71 -11.07
N VAL A 218 -21.97 -9.19 -9.93
CA VAL A 218 -21.98 -8.42 -8.68
C VAL A 218 -20.56 -8.17 -8.16
N LYS A 219 -19.68 -9.16 -8.26
CA LYS A 219 -18.25 -8.99 -7.92
C LYS A 219 -17.60 -7.92 -8.78
N ILE A 220 -17.82 -7.97 -10.10
CA ILE A 220 -17.29 -6.99 -11.04
C ILE A 220 -17.79 -5.58 -10.67
N CYS A 221 -19.08 -5.45 -10.31
CA CYS A 221 -19.65 -4.17 -9.88
C CYS A 221 -18.94 -3.58 -8.65
N ILE A 222 -18.68 -4.40 -7.63
CA ILE A 222 -17.93 -3.96 -6.43
C ILE A 222 -16.52 -3.51 -6.81
N ILE A 223 -15.80 -4.29 -7.63
CA ILE A 223 -14.44 -3.97 -8.06
C ILE A 223 -14.42 -2.64 -8.84
N MET A 224 -15.36 -2.43 -9.76
CA MET A 224 -15.45 -1.18 -10.53
C MET A 224 -15.70 0.03 -9.63
N ALA A 225 -16.60 -0.10 -8.65
CA ALA A 225 -16.89 0.96 -7.69
C ALA A 225 -15.66 1.28 -6.82
N ALA A 226 -15.02 0.26 -6.26
CA ALA A 226 -13.82 0.42 -5.45
C ALA A 226 -12.62 0.98 -6.23
N THR A 227 -12.41 0.50 -7.45
CA THR A 227 -11.37 1.03 -8.35
C THR A 227 -11.61 2.51 -8.64
N THR A 228 -12.86 2.92 -8.84
CA THR A 228 -13.20 4.33 -9.03
C THR A 228 -12.83 5.15 -7.80
N VAL A 229 -13.17 4.70 -6.58
CA VAL A 229 -12.78 5.38 -5.33
C VAL A 229 -11.25 5.51 -5.25
N SER A 230 -10.52 4.42 -5.48
CA SER A 230 -9.05 4.39 -5.43
C SER A 230 -8.40 5.32 -6.47
N ILE A 231 -8.97 5.41 -7.69
CA ILE A 231 -8.51 6.37 -8.70
C ILE A 231 -8.60 7.79 -8.15
N PHE A 232 -9.70 8.18 -7.50
CA PHE A 232 -9.85 9.53 -6.95
C PHE A 232 -8.87 9.82 -5.82
N GLU A 233 -8.55 8.84 -4.99
CA GLU A 233 -7.50 8.98 -3.97
C GLU A 233 -6.12 9.19 -4.61
N ASN A 234 -5.77 8.39 -5.61
CA ASN A 234 -4.48 8.50 -6.29
C ASN A 234 -4.37 9.78 -7.12
N LEU A 235 -5.46 10.24 -7.74
CA LEU A 235 -5.53 11.54 -8.39
C LEU A 235 -5.30 12.67 -7.38
N PHE A 236 -5.87 12.54 -6.18
CA PHE A 236 -5.63 13.51 -5.12
C PHE A 236 -4.17 13.50 -4.63
N MET A 237 -3.55 12.33 -4.47
CA MET A 237 -2.11 12.23 -4.15
C MET A 237 -1.25 12.90 -5.22
N LYS A 238 -1.57 12.65 -6.50
CA LYS A 238 -0.92 13.34 -7.63
C LYS A 238 -1.12 14.86 -7.55
N TYR A 239 -2.32 15.34 -7.25
CA TYR A 239 -2.60 16.76 -7.07
C TYR A 239 -1.77 17.40 -5.94
N LEU A 240 -1.51 16.66 -4.86
CA LEU A 240 -0.63 17.08 -3.77
C LEU A 240 0.87 17.06 -4.13
N GLY A 241 1.24 16.62 -5.34
CA GLY A 241 2.61 16.62 -5.84
C GLY A 241 3.40 15.34 -5.56
N PHE A 242 2.74 14.24 -5.17
CA PHE A 242 3.40 12.94 -4.97
C PHE A 242 3.80 12.23 -6.28
N ASP A 243 3.63 12.87 -7.44
CA ASP A 243 4.15 12.40 -8.72
C ASP A 243 5.48 13.06 -9.12
N HIS A 244 6.02 13.94 -8.27
CA HIS A 244 7.31 14.61 -8.45
C HIS A 244 8.51 13.79 -7.94
N ASP A 245 8.41 12.46 -7.92
CA ASP A 245 9.54 11.62 -7.55
C ASP A 245 10.73 11.92 -8.46
N PRO A 246 11.89 12.30 -7.89
CA PRO A 246 13.04 12.66 -8.67
C PRO A 246 13.50 11.44 -9.47
N ARG A 247 13.84 11.66 -10.74
CA ARG A 247 14.35 10.63 -11.63
C ARG A 247 15.79 10.93 -11.97
N CYS A 248 16.63 9.90 -11.94
CA CYS A 248 18.02 10.05 -12.31
C CYS A 248 18.08 10.60 -13.74
N PRO A 249 18.75 11.75 -13.97
CA PRO A 249 18.81 12.37 -15.30
C PRO A 249 19.59 11.52 -16.31
N GLU A 250 20.45 10.61 -15.83
CA GLU A 250 21.22 9.73 -16.69
C GLU A 250 20.45 8.47 -17.12
N CYS A 251 19.82 7.76 -16.17
CA CYS A 251 19.24 6.44 -16.44
C CYS A 251 17.72 6.33 -16.19
N GLY A 252 17.07 7.41 -15.74
CA GLY A 252 15.63 7.46 -15.46
C GLY A 252 15.16 6.65 -14.24
N SER A 253 16.08 6.15 -13.41
CA SER A 253 15.75 5.40 -12.19
C SER A 253 15.08 6.30 -11.15
N MET A 254 14.11 5.76 -10.40
CA MET A 254 13.51 6.41 -9.22
C MET A 254 14.24 6.06 -7.92
N GLY A 255 15.23 5.14 -7.97
CA GLY A 255 16.05 4.80 -6.82
C GLY A 255 17.08 5.90 -6.55
N ILE A 256 16.65 7.00 -5.93
CA ILE A 256 17.51 8.12 -5.55
C ILE A 256 17.63 8.20 -4.04
N GLU A 257 18.86 8.34 -3.55
CA GLU A 257 19.19 8.66 -2.17
C GLU A 257 19.69 10.11 -2.10
N VAL A 258 19.17 10.89 -1.15
CA VAL A 258 19.54 12.31 -1.02
C VAL A 258 20.52 12.47 0.14
N TYR A 259 21.67 13.08 -0.15
CA TYR A 259 22.74 13.37 0.80
C TYR A 259 22.94 14.89 0.92
N HIS A 260 23.36 15.34 2.12
CA HIS A 260 23.82 16.72 2.29
C HIS A 260 25.20 16.90 1.67
N SER A 261 25.38 17.96 0.86
CA SER A 261 26.68 18.39 0.39
C SER A 261 27.49 19.05 1.52
N LYS A 262 28.80 19.25 1.29
CA LYS A 262 29.67 20.02 2.19
C LYS A 262 29.33 21.52 2.22
N LYS A 263 28.50 21.99 1.28
CA LYS A 263 27.98 23.35 1.24
C LYS A 263 26.51 23.34 1.68
N GLU A 264 26.13 24.29 2.53
CA GLU A 264 24.81 24.34 3.16
C GLU A 264 23.64 24.45 2.14
N ASP A 265 23.91 24.98 0.94
CA ASP A 265 22.88 25.21 -0.08
C ASP A 265 22.85 24.14 -1.19
N GLU A 266 23.50 22.99 -1.00
CA GLU A 266 23.58 21.92 -2.00
C GLU A 266 23.14 20.56 -1.42
N LEU A 267 22.32 19.84 -2.18
CA LEU A 267 21.97 18.43 -1.97
C LEU A 267 22.57 17.59 -3.10
N ILE A 268 22.95 16.36 -2.77
CA ILE A 268 23.41 15.37 -3.74
C ILE A 268 22.34 14.30 -3.85
N GLU A 269 21.71 14.20 -5.02
CA GLU A 269 20.83 13.10 -5.39
C GLU A 269 21.67 11.99 -6.03
N HIS A 270 21.90 10.91 -5.29
CA HIS A 270 22.66 9.75 -5.74
C HIS A 270 21.73 8.69 -6.31
N CYS A 271 21.99 8.22 -7.54
CA CYS A 271 21.25 7.13 -8.15
C CYS A 271 21.78 5.77 -7.68
N THR A 272 20.97 4.99 -6.97
CA THR A 272 21.33 3.64 -6.50
C THR A 272 21.49 2.59 -7.61
N LYS A 273 21.16 2.95 -8.87
CA LYS A 273 21.21 2.05 -10.03
C LYS A 273 22.41 2.29 -10.95
N CYS A 274 22.73 3.54 -11.26
CA CYS A 274 23.84 3.89 -12.15
C CYS A 274 24.96 4.66 -11.44
N GLU A 275 24.83 4.89 -10.14
CA GLU A 275 25.81 5.57 -9.30
C GLU A 275 26.05 7.05 -9.68
N PHE A 276 25.17 7.63 -10.48
CA PHE A 276 25.22 9.04 -10.87
C PHE A 276 24.85 9.96 -9.70
N ASP A 277 25.70 10.95 -9.45
CA ASP A 277 25.46 12.02 -8.48
C ASP A 277 24.98 13.29 -9.18
N ASN A 278 23.74 13.68 -8.92
CA ASN A 278 23.18 14.95 -9.36
C ASN A 278 23.24 15.97 -8.22
N VAL A 279 23.88 17.12 -8.44
CA VAL A 279 23.98 18.18 -7.43
C VAL A 279 22.86 19.19 -7.63
N VAL A 280 21.96 19.26 -6.66
CA VAL A 280 20.80 20.17 -6.65
C VAL A 280 21.06 21.31 -5.68
N LYS A 281 20.90 22.56 -6.14
CA LYS A 281 20.97 23.74 -5.27
C LYS A 281 19.62 24.00 -4.62
N ILE A 282 19.60 24.18 -3.30
CA ILE A 282 18.38 24.55 -2.56
C ILE A 282 18.21 26.08 -2.68
N GLU A 283 17.16 26.53 -3.38
CA GLU A 283 16.74 27.93 -3.27
C GLU A 283 15.88 28.13 -2.01
N SER A 284 16.28 29.07 -1.15
CA SER A 284 15.51 29.42 0.05
C SER A 284 14.18 30.07 -0.33
N ILE A 285 13.07 29.34 -0.19
CA ILE A 285 11.72 29.89 -0.44
C ILE A 285 11.38 30.91 0.65
N HIS A 286 11.49 32.20 0.34
CA HIS A 286 10.93 33.26 1.18
C HIS A 286 9.39 33.16 1.15
N LYS A 287 8.80 32.93 2.34
CA LYS A 287 7.35 32.86 2.61
C LYS A 287 6.54 33.89 1.79
N LYS A 288 5.76 33.43 0.81
CA LYS A 288 4.49 34.08 0.44
C LYS A 288 3.35 33.22 0.93
N GLY A 289 2.53 33.81 1.80
CA GLY A 289 1.59 33.11 2.67
C GLY A 289 0.57 32.25 1.94
N LEU A 290 0.61 30.96 2.24
CA LEU A 290 -0.56 30.09 2.17
C LEU A 290 -1.38 30.34 3.45
N LYS A 291 -2.54 30.98 3.29
CA LYS A 291 -3.61 30.91 4.30
C LYS A 291 -4.42 29.66 3.98
N PHE A 292 -4.37 28.69 4.90
CA PHE A 292 -5.36 27.62 4.99
C PHE A 292 -6.66 28.16 5.59
#